data_AF-A0A6J3GEM8-F1
#
_entry.id   AF-A0A6J3GEM8-F1
#
_cell.length_a   1.000
_cell.length_b   1.000
_cell.length_c   1.000
_cell.angle_alpha   90.00
_cell.angle_beta   90.00
_cell.angle_gamma   90.00
#
_symmetry.space_group_name_H-M   'P 1'
#
loop_
_entity.id
_entity.type
_entity.pdbx_description
1 polymer ?
#
loop_
_entity_poly.entity_id
_entity_poly.type
_entity_poly.pdbx_seq_one_letter_code
_entity_poly.pdbx_strand_id
1 'polypeptide(L)'
;MLEPGCGTAREAKQDEEEIEFPYNENTVRKSPNITDQWILSFMQPLIGFFETEMAAYRLYTVVPRLVKFVDILTNWYVRMNRRRLKGENGMEDCVMALETLFSVLLSLCRLMAPYMPFLTELTYQNLKVLIDPISVQDKDTLSIHYLMLPRVREELIDKKTESAISRMQSVIELGRYPLKEIVVIHQDPEALKDIKSLEKYVIEELNVRKVTLSTDKNKYGIRLRAEPDNVVLEKRLKGAFKAGMTSIKQLSSEELEQFQKTRTIVVEGHELHDEDIRLMYTFDQATGGTAQFEAHSDAQVNEMIPNLQVFCRMYSTLQCAV
;
A
#
# COMPACT_ATOMS: atom_id res chain seq x y z
N MET A 1 -14.19 -40.63 -47.20
CA MET A 1 -13.05 -40.94 -46.31
C MET A 1 -12.05 -39.80 -46.46
N LEU A 2 -11.97 -38.99 -45.38
CA LEU A 2 -10.87 -38.15 -44.92
C LEU A 2 -10.19 -37.17 -45.89
N GLU A 3 -10.46 -35.88 -45.65
CA GLU A 3 -9.72 -34.72 -46.15
C GLU A 3 -8.27 -34.68 -45.60
N PRO A 4 -7.29 -34.22 -46.39
CA PRO A 4 -5.96 -33.91 -45.90
C PRO A 4 -5.90 -32.45 -45.41
N GLY A 5 -5.37 -32.27 -44.20
CA GLY A 5 -5.35 -31.02 -43.45
C GLY A 5 -4.65 -29.86 -44.15
N CYS A 6 -5.34 -28.73 -44.16
CA CYS A 6 -4.82 -27.39 -44.41
C CYS A 6 -4.77 -26.64 -43.07
N GLY A 7 -3.65 -25.98 -42.78
CA GLY A 7 -3.51 -25.18 -41.57
C GLY A 7 -2.05 -25.04 -41.16
N THR A 8 -1.25 -24.41 -42.02
CA THR A 8 0.07 -23.91 -41.63
C THR A 8 -0.13 -22.89 -40.50
N ALA A 9 0.53 -23.10 -39.37
CA ALA A 9 0.57 -22.18 -38.23
C ALA A 9 1.33 -20.90 -38.60
N ARG A 10 0.74 -20.06 -39.46
CA ARG A 10 1.29 -18.79 -39.93
C ARG A 10 0.31 -17.63 -39.93
N GLU A 11 -0.88 -17.79 -39.34
CA GLU A 11 -1.88 -16.72 -39.26
C GLU A 11 -2.25 -16.40 -37.81
N ALA A 12 -1.39 -15.60 -37.18
CA ALA A 12 -1.76 -14.68 -36.11
C ALA A 12 -0.66 -13.60 -35.97
N LYS A 13 -0.28 -12.97 -37.10
CA LYS A 13 0.29 -11.62 -37.03
C LYS A 13 -0.90 -10.69 -36.89
N GLN A 14 -1.27 -10.37 -35.65
CA GLN A 14 -2.05 -9.18 -35.40
C GLN A 14 -1.17 -8.00 -35.80
N ASP A 15 -1.75 -7.06 -36.56
CA ASP A 15 -1.13 -5.80 -36.92
C ASP A 15 -0.75 -5.05 -35.62
N GLU A 16 0.49 -5.25 -35.16
CA GLU A 16 1.14 -4.35 -34.22
C GLU A 16 1.35 -3.05 -34.99
N GLU A 17 0.42 -2.10 -34.84
CA GLU A 17 0.74 -0.70 -35.13
C GLU A 17 2.03 -0.39 -34.37
N GLU A 18 3.11 -0.18 -35.12
CA GLU A 18 4.43 0.14 -34.61
C GLU A 18 4.36 1.56 -34.04
N ILE A 19 3.76 1.67 -32.85
CA ILE A 19 3.68 2.93 -32.13
C ILE A 19 5.06 3.17 -31.56
N GLU A 20 5.78 4.07 -32.22
CA GLU A 20 6.94 4.69 -31.63
C GLU A 20 6.49 5.33 -30.32
N PHE A 21 7.08 4.88 -29.22
CA PHE A 21 6.89 5.43 -27.89
C PHE A 21 8.12 6.31 -27.55
N PRO A 22 8.16 7.58 -27.98
CA PRO A 22 9.22 8.48 -27.60
C PRO A 22 8.95 9.04 -26.20
N TYR A 23 9.69 8.57 -25.20
CA TYR A 23 9.66 9.15 -23.86
C TYR A 23 10.40 10.49 -23.85
N ASN A 24 9.74 11.53 -23.33
CA ASN A 24 10.34 12.85 -23.18
C ASN A 24 10.08 13.40 -21.77
N GLU A 25 11.17 13.60 -21.01
CA GLU A 25 11.17 14.04 -19.61
C GLU A 25 10.52 15.44 -19.44
N ASN A 26 10.52 16.26 -20.50
CA ASN A 26 9.98 17.64 -20.48
C ASN A 26 8.50 17.72 -20.85
N THR A 27 7.92 16.66 -21.44
CA THR A 27 6.52 16.64 -21.88
C THR A 27 5.67 15.63 -21.11
N VAL A 28 6.17 15.14 -19.97
CA VAL A 28 5.43 14.19 -19.12
C VAL A 28 4.07 14.80 -18.78
N ARG A 29 3.02 14.23 -19.39
CA ARG A 29 1.66 14.69 -19.20
C ARG A 29 1.22 14.32 -17.79
N LYS A 30 0.51 15.23 -17.12
CA LYS A 30 -0.09 14.91 -15.83
C LYS A 30 -1.17 13.85 -16.05
N SER A 31 -0.86 12.61 -15.68
CA SER A 31 -1.80 11.50 -15.79
C SER A 31 -3.01 11.75 -14.88
N PRO A 32 -4.24 11.45 -15.33
CA PRO A 32 -5.43 11.59 -14.50
C PRO A 32 -5.55 10.49 -13.44
N ASN A 33 -4.73 9.43 -13.54
CA ASN A 33 -4.80 8.29 -12.64
C ASN A 33 -4.07 8.56 -11.31
N ILE A 34 -4.75 8.24 -10.22
CA ILE A 34 -4.25 8.39 -8.85
C ILE A 34 -3.01 7.53 -8.56
N THR A 35 -2.91 6.33 -9.14
CA THR A 35 -1.75 5.43 -8.90
C THR A 35 -0.49 5.94 -9.59
N ASP A 36 -0.65 6.58 -10.75
CA ASP A 36 0.44 7.19 -11.52
C ASP A 36 0.94 8.47 -10.83
N GLN A 37 0.03 9.33 -10.36
CA GLN A 37 0.37 10.50 -9.56
C GLN A 37 1.08 10.10 -8.26
N TRP A 38 0.61 9.03 -7.63
CA TRP A 38 1.19 8.52 -6.39
C TRP A 38 2.63 8.05 -6.55
N ILE A 39 2.93 7.21 -7.54
CA ILE A 39 4.30 6.68 -7.69
C ILE A 39 5.29 7.80 -8.02
N LEU A 40 4.87 8.80 -8.79
CA LEU A 40 5.66 10.00 -9.08
C LEU A 40 5.89 10.86 -7.83
N SER A 41 4.85 11.05 -7.01
CA SER A 41 4.94 11.73 -5.72
C SER A 41 5.89 10.99 -4.78
N PHE A 42 5.70 9.69 -4.61
CA PHE A 42 6.45 8.85 -3.69
C PHE A 42 7.95 8.79 -4.03
N MET A 43 8.30 8.98 -5.31
CA MET A 43 9.68 9.10 -5.76
C MET A 43 10.38 10.40 -5.33
N GLN A 44 9.67 11.53 -5.21
CA GLN A 44 10.31 12.82 -4.92
C GLN A 44 10.97 12.87 -3.52
N PRO A 45 10.31 12.42 -2.43
CA PRO A 45 10.96 12.32 -1.12
C PRO A 45 12.14 11.36 -1.09
N LEU A 46 12.16 10.32 -1.94
CA LEU A 46 13.29 9.41 -2.07
C LEU A 46 14.51 10.13 -2.67
N ILE A 47 14.30 10.93 -3.72
CA ILE A 47 15.37 11.73 -4.35
C ILE A 47 15.94 12.73 -3.34
N GLY A 48 15.10 13.47 -2.62
CA GLY A 48 15.56 14.44 -1.63
C GLY A 48 16.30 13.81 -0.45
N PHE A 49 15.85 12.62 -0.01
CA PHE A 49 16.56 11.84 1.00
C PHE A 49 17.92 11.36 0.49
N PHE A 50 17.98 10.85 -0.73
CA PHE A 50 19.23 10.41 -1.34
C PHE A 50 20.25 11.55 -1.40
N GLU A 51 19.84 12.73 -1.87
CA GLU A 51 20.71 13.91 -1.94
C GLU A 51 21.25 14.30 -0.56
N THR A 52 20.38 14.33 0.46
CA THR A 52 20.74 14.69 1.84
C THR A 52 21.73 13.70 2.46
N GLU A 53 21.44 12.39 2.34
CA GLU A 53 22.26 11.35 2.94
C GLU A 53 23.60 11.17 2.22
N MET A 54 23.62 11.34 0.90
CA MET A 54 24.87 11.31 0.12
C MET A 54 25.76 12.52 0.40
N ALA A 55 25.18 13.71 0.58
CA ALA A 55 25.91 14.90 1.02
C ALA A 55 26.56 14.71 2.41
N ALA A 56 25.92 13.92 3.27
CA ALA A 56 26.41 13.59 4.62
C ALA A 56 27.27 12.31 4.67
N TYR A 57 27.57 11.67 3.54
CA TYR A 57 28.31 10.39 3.45
C TYR A 57 27.68 9.22 4.23
N ARG A 58 26.35 9.20 4.37
CA ARG A 58 25.61 8.15 5.09
C ARG A 58 25.06 7.07 4.16
N LEU A 59 25.95 6.30 3.53
CA LEU A 59 25.54 5.32 2.51
C LEU A 59 24.64 4.20 3.06
N TYR A 60 24.81 3.83 4.33
CA TYR A 60 24.10 2.71 4.96
C TYR A 60 22.59 2.94 5.12
N THR A 61 22.14 4.20 5.13
CA THR A 61 20.71 4.56 5.24
C THR A 61 20.02 4.54 3.87
N VAL A 62 20.77 4.77 2.79
CA VAL A 62 20.25 4.91 1.43
C VAL A 62 19.83 3.56 0.84
N VAL A 63 20.69 2.55 0.95
CA VAL A 63 20.46 1.23 0.34
C VAL A 63 19.14 0.59 0.80
N PRO A 64 18.81 0.50 2.11
CA PRO A 64 17.54 -0.06 2.55
C PRO A 64 16.33 0.68 1.98
N ARG A 65 16.42 2.00 1.83
CA ARG A 65 15.30 2.81 1.31
C ARG A 65 15.10 2.62 -0.20
N LEU A 66 16.18 2.45 -0.96
CA LEU A 66 16.12 2.11 -2.38
C LEU A 66 15.48 0.73 -2.60
N VAL A 67 15.89 -0.27 -1.81
CA VAL A 67 15.30 -1.63 -1.87
C VAL A 67 13.81 -1.58 -1.54
N LYS A 68 13.43 -0.87 -0.46
CA LYS A 68 12.02 -0.68 -0.09
C LYS A 68 11.22 0.00 -1.21
N PHE A 69 11.82 0.95 -1.94
CA PHE A 69 11.14 1.57 -3.09
C PHE A 69 10.92 0.59 -4.24
N VAL A 70 11.87 -0.29 -4.54
CA VAL A 70 11.70 -1.37 -5.52
C VAL A 70 10.57 -2.31 -5.11
N ASP A 71 10.49 -2.67 -3.84
CA ASP A 71 9.39 -3.51 -3.32
C ASP A 71 8.03 -2.81 -3.48
N ILE A 72 7.97 -1.50 -3.23
CA ILE A 72 6.73 -0.72 -3.40
C ILE A 72 6.34 -0.62 -4.87
N LEU A 73 7.29 -0.34 -5.75
CA LEU A 73 7.05 -0.25 -7.19
C LEU A 73 6.52 -1.57 -7.76
N THR A 74 7.13 -2.70 -7.37
CA THR A 74 6.76 -4.02 -7.91
C THR A 74 5.48 -4.58 -7.30
N ASN A 75 5.35 -4.55 -5.96
CA ASN A 75 4.23 -5.18 -5.27
C ASN A 75 2.94 -4.35 -5.31
N TRP A 76 3.05 -3.01 -5.42
CA TRP A 76 1.87 -2.14 -5.46
C TRP A 76 1.63 -1.60 -6.86
N TYR A 77 2.56 -0.80 -7.40
CA TYR A 77 2.31 -0.08 -8.65
C TYR A 77 2.17 -1.02 -9.87
N VAL A 78 3.15 -1.88 -10.12
CA VAL A 78 3.14 -2.80 -11.27
C VAL A 78 2.02 -3.84 -11.14
N ARG A 79 1.78 -4.34 -9.93
CA ARG A 79 0.72 -5.32 -9.66
C ARG A 79 -0.67 -4.73 -9.93
N MET A 80 -1.00 -3.58 -9.33
CA MET A 80 -2.30 -2.92 -9.49
C MET A 80 -2.54 -2.45 -10.92
N ASN A 81 -1.50 -2.01 -11.62
CA ASN A 81 -1.62 -1.49 -12.98
C ASN A 81 -1.37 -2.54 -14.08
N ARG A 82 -1.24 -3.83 -13.75
CA ARG A 82 -0.90 -4.88 -14.75
C ARG A 82 -1.86 -4.92 -15.94
N ARG A 83 -3.16 -4.72 -15.73
CA ARG A 83 -4.17 -4.67 -16.80
C ARG A 83 -4.02 -3.42 -17.67
N ARG A 84 -3.73 -2.27 -17.05
CA ARG A 84 -3.47 -1.00 -17.73
C ARG A 84 -2.23 -1.06 -18.60
N LEU A 85 -1.14 -1.62 -18.07
CA LEU A 85 0.12 -1.83 -18.78
C LEU A 85 0.00 -2.79 -19.97
N LYS A 86 -1.06 -3.61 -20.01
CA LYS A 86 -1.38 -4.50 -21.15
C LYS A 86 -2.31 -3.86 -22.19
N GLY A 87 -2.82 -2.65 -21.94
CA GLY A 87 -3.75 -1.97 -22.84
C GLY A 87 -5.22 -2.38 -22.72
N GLU A 88 -5.61 -3.13 -21.67
CA GLU A 88 -7.00 -3.58 -21.49
C GLU A 88 -7.99 -2.41 -21.29
N ASN A 89 -7.51 -1.24 -20.83
CA ASN A 89 -8.32 -0.04 -20.59
C ASN A 89 -8.27 1.00 -21.73
N GLY A 90 -7.64 0.65 -22.86
CA GLY A 90 -7.44 1.55 -24.00
C GLY A 90 -5.98 1.95 -24.17
N MET A 91 -5.66 2.35 -25.40
CA MET A 91 -4.28 2.60 -25.83
C MET A 91 -3.68 3.86 -25.19
N GLU A 92 -4.44 4.96 -25.09
CA GLU A 92 -3.96 6.21 -24.48
C GLU A 92 -3.63 6.04 -22.99
N ASP A 93 -4.47 5.31 -22.24
CA ASP A 93 -4.23 5.02 -20.82
C ASP A 93 -3.00 4.11 -20.62
N CYS A 94 -2.78 3.16 -21.54
CA CYS A 94 -1.61 2.30 -21.56
C CYS A 94 -0.32 3.12 -21.74
N VAL A 95 -0.31 4.01 -22.74
CA VAL A 95 0.83 4.90 -23.03
C VAL A 95 1.14 5.78 -21.81
N MET A 96 0.14 6.40 -21.17
CA MET A 96 0.37 7.21 -19.97
C MET A 96 0.94 6.40 -18.79
N ALA A 97 0.46 5.17 -18.58
CA ALA A 97 0.99 4.29 -17.54
C ALA A 97 2.45 3.87 -17.84
N LEU A 98 2.76 3.58 -19.12
CA LEU A 98 4.11 3.27 -19.56
C LEU A 98 5.06 4.47 -19.44
N GLU A 99 4.61 5.69 -19.77
CA GLU A 99 5.40 6.93 -19.58
C GLU A 99 5.75 7.15 -18.12
N THR A 100 4.78 6.93 -17.24
CA THR A 100 4.97 7.05 -15.80
C THR A 100 5.96 6.01 -15.29
N LEU A 101 5.77 4.74 -15.65
CA LEU A 101 6.66 3.65 -15.27
C LEU A 101 8.09 3.87 -15.79
N PHE A 102 8.22 4.31 -17.04
CA PHE A 102 9.52 4.62 -17.65
C PHE A 102 10.22 5.76 -16.90
N SER A 103 9.51 6.84 -16.59
CA SER A 103 10.06 7.97 -15.83
C SER A 103 10.60 7.56 -14.47
N VAL A 104 9.85 6.71 -13.76
CA VAL A 104 10.24 6.20 -12.44
C VAL A 104 11.42 5.24 -12.56
N LEU A 105 11.40 4.33 -13.53
CA LEU A 105 12.47 3.36 -13.73
C LEU A 105 13.79 4.06 -14.11
N LEU A 106 13.76 5.02 -15.04
CA LEU A 106 14.95 5.79 -15.43
C LEU A 106 15.53 6.56 -14.24
N SER A 107 14.68 7.21 -13.44
CA SER A 107 15.11 7.95 -12.25
C SER A 107 15.72 7.01 -11.20
N LEU A 108 15.12 5.82 -11.00
CA LEU A 108 15.65 4.81 -10.09
C LEU A 108 17.01 4.29 -10.57
N CYS A 109 17.17 4.00 -11.87
CA CYS A 109 18.45 3.61 -12.44
C CYS A 109 19.53 4.67 -12.20
N ARG A 110 19.20 5.97 -12.34
CA ARG A 110 20.15 7.07 -12.07
C ARG A 110 20.56 7.12 -10.60
N LEU A 111 19.63 6.90 -9.66
CA LEU A 111 19.93 6.83 -8.23
C LEU A 111 20.76 5.58 -7.86
N MET A 112 20.54 4.45 -8.54
CA MET A 112 21.26 3.20 -8.29
C MET A 112 22.63 3.14 -8.99
N ALA A 113 22.90 4.01 -9.96
CA ALA A 113 24.13 3.97 -10.77
C ALA A 113 25.44 4.00 -9.95
N PRO A 114 25.57 4.78 -8.86
CA PRO A 114 26.76 4.76 -8.01
C PRO A 114 26.98 3.43 -7.26
N TYR A 115 25.94 2.62 -7.08
CA TYR A 115 25.98 1.38 -6.30
C TYR A 115 26.10 0.13 -7.19
N MET A 116 25.37 0.11 -8.31
CA MET A 116 25.28 -1.05 -9.21
C MET A 116 25.55 -0.66 -10.67
N PRO A 117 26.75 -0.14 -10.98
CA PRO A 117 27.02 0.54 -12.23
C PRO A 117 26.79 -0.31 -13.48
N PHE A 118 27.10 -1.60 -13.42
CA PHE A 118 26.91 -2.51 -14.56
C PHE A 118 25.44 -2.86 -14.80
N LEU A 119 24.66 -3.07 -13.73
CA LEU A 119 23.25 -3.41 -13.85
C LEU A 119 22.46 -2.21 -14.38
N THR A 120 22.71 -1.02 -13.82
CA THR A 120 22.03 0.20 -14.26
C THR A 120 22.42 0.59 -15.68
N GLU A 121 23.66 0.34 -16.10
CA GLU A 121 24.10 0.58 -17.47
C GLU A 121 23.38 -0.37 -18.43
N LEU A 122 23.31 -1.67 -18.13
CA LEU A 122 22.59 -2.64 -18.94
C LEU A 122 21.11 -2.27 -19.10
N THR A 123 20.44 -1.91 -17.98
CA THR A 123 19.05 -1.48 -18.01
C THR A 123 18.88 -0.18 -18.80
N TYR A 124 19.78 0.79 -18.62
CA TYR A 124 19.73 2.07 -19.32
C TYR A 124 19.88 1.92 -20.83
N GLN A 125 20.82 1.10 -21.31
CA GLN A 125 20.99 0.88 -22.76
C GLN A 125 19.72 0.32 -23.40
N ASN A 126 19.00 -0.56 -22.70
CA ASN A 126 17.71 -1.08 -23.18
C ASN A 126 16.61 -0.01 -23.18
N LEU A 127 16.59 0.88 -22.19
CA LEU A 127 15.60 1.95 -22.10
C LEU A 127 15.87 3.10 -23.07
N LYS A 128 17.15 3.40 -23.35
CA LYS A 128 17.58 4.53 -24.18
C LYS A 128 16.96 4.52 -25.58
N VAL A 129 16.70 3.34 -26.14
CA VAL A 129 16.07 3.19 -27.47
C VAL A 129 14.69 3.86 -27.54
N LEU A 130 14.01 3.98 -26.41
CA LEU A 130 12.68 4.58 -26.29
C LEU A 130 12.72 6.05 -25.89
N ILE A 131 13.90 6.64 -25.67
CA ILE A 131 14.01 8.06 -25.31
C ILE A 131 13.96 8.90 -26.58
N ASP A 132 13.10 9.91 -26.60
CA ASP A 132 12.98 10.87 -27.68
C ASP A 132 14.35 11.55 -27.92
N PRO A 133 14.95 11.44 -29.13
CA PRO A 133 16.20 12.12 -29.45
C PRO A 133 16.14 13.64 -29.21
N ILE A 134 14.97 14.26 -29.35
CA ILE A 134 14.76 15.70 -29.12
C ILE A 134 14.97 16.04 -27.64
N SER A 135 14.61 15.15 -26.71
CA SER A 135 14.80 15.35 -25.28
C SER A 135 16.27 15.28 -24.83
N VAL A 136 17.16 14.87 -25.74
CA VAL A 136 18.54 14.48 -25.48
C VAL A 136 19.56 15.24 -26.33
N GLN A 137 19.13 16.08 -27.28
CA GLN A 137 19.99 16.68 -28.32
C GLN A 137 21.32 17.29 -27.84
N ASP A 138 21.38 17.80 -26.60
CA ASP A 138 22.57 18.46 -26.04
C ASP A 138 23.29 17.66 -24.92
N LYS A 139 22.92 16.38 -24.67
CA LYS A 139 23.46 15.58 -23.57
C LYS A 139 24.18 14.33 -24.08
N ASP A 140 25.36 14.06 -23.52
CA ASP A 140 26.00 12.75 -23.70
C ASP A 140 25.16 11.69 -22.97
N THR A 141 24.48 10.88 -23.76
CA THR A 141 23.60 9.79 -23.30
C THR A 141 24.16 8.45 -23.69
N LEU A 142 25.45 8.37 -24.02
CA LEU A 142 26.08 7.10 -24.33
C LEU A 142 26.09 6.15 -23.13
N SER A 143 26.09 6.67 -21.91
CA SER A 143 26.05 5.90 -20.66
C SER A 143 25.20 6.59 -19.60
N ILE A 144 24.62 5.82 -18.69
CA ILE A 144 23.89 6.38 -17.54
C ILE A 144 24.81 7.20 -16.64
N HIS A 145 26.11 6.89 -16.63
CA HIS A 145 27.11 7.54 -15.78
C HIS A 145 27.46 8.96 -16.20
N TYR A 146 27.02 9.39 -17.39
CA TYR A 146 27.15 10.76 -17.87
C TYR A 146 25.93 11.62 -17.51
N LEU A 147 24.86 10.99 -17.02
CA LEU A 147 23.65 11.68 -16.60
C LEU A 147 23.79 12.23 -15.19
N MET A 148 23.37 13.47 -15.00
CA MET A 148 23.24 14.05 -13.66
C MET A 148 22.19 13.28 -12.83
N LEU A 149 22.33 13.31 -11.51
CA LEU A 149 21.29 12.79 -10.62
C LEU A 149 19.97 13.56 -10.81
N PRO A 150 18.81 12.90 -10.68
CA PRO A 150 17.52 13.56 -10.72
C PRO A 150 17.39 14.56 -9.57
N ARG A 151 16.67 15.65 -9.79
CA ARG A 151 16.34 16.64 -8.75
C ARG A 151 14.89 16.49 -8.31
N VAL A 152 14.63 16.90 -7.07
CA VAL A 152 13.28 16.91 -6.50
C VAL A 152 12.39 17.88 -7.28
N ARG A 153 11.25 17.39 -7.76
CA ARG A 153 10.19 18.17 -8.39
C ARG A 153 9.03 18.33 -7.41
N GLU A 154 9.01 19.44 -6.68
CA GLU A 154 7.99 19.69 -5.64
C GLU A 154 6.55 19.70 -6.19
N GLU A 155 6.39 20.09 -7.45
CA GLU A 155 5.10 20.09 -8.16
C GLU A 155 4.45 18.71 -8.32
N LEU A 156 5.23 17.64 -8.22
CA LEU A 156 4.74 16.26 -8.29
C LEU A 156 4.38 15.70 -6.91
N ILE A 157 4.71 16.40 -5.83
CA ILE A 157 4.43 15.94 -4.47
C ILE A 157 2.97 16.19 -4.13
N ASP A 158 2.21 15.10 -3.98
CA ASP A 158 0.84 15.11 -3.51
C ASP A 158 0.65 14.23 -2.28
N LYS A 159 0.78 14.85 -1.10
CA LYS A 159 0.61 14.19 0.20
C LYS A 159 -0.80 13.63 0.42
N LYS A 160 -1.82 14.19 -0.22
CA LYS A 160 -3.20 13.69 -0.08
C LYS A 160 -3.32 12.33 -0.76
N THR A 161 -2.83 12.23 -1.99
CA THR A 161 -2.79 10.99 -2.76
C THR A 161 -1.93 9.93 -2.06
N GLU A 162 -0.78 10.31 -1.51
CA GLU A 162 0.06 9.39 -0.71
C GLU A 162 -0.67 8.85 0.52
N SER A 163 -1.38 9.71 1.25
CA SER A 163 -2.16 9.31 2.43
C SER A 163 -3.32 8.38 2.04
N ALA A 164 -4.03 8.69 0.95
CA ALA A 164 -5.14 7.87 0.46
C ALA A 164 -4.68 6.45 0.08
N ILE A 165 -3.56 6.33 -0.62
CA ILE A 165 -3.02 5.01 -1.01
C ILE A 165 -2.42 4.29 0.19
N SER A 166 -1.75 4.98 1.12
CA SER A 166 -1.30 4.35 2.37
C SER A 166 -2.47 3.74 3.15
N ARG A 167 -3.60 4.45 3.27
CA ARG A 167 -4.83 3.92 3.89
C ARG A 167 -5.34 2.68 3.16
N MET A 168 -5.39 2.73 1.82
CA MET A 168 -5.80 1.59 1.00
C MET A 168 -4.87 0.38 1.20
N GLN A 169 -3.55 0.60 1.22
CA GLN A 169 -2.56 -0.45 1.42
C GLN A 169 -2.75 -1.13 2.77
N SER A 170 -2.94 -0.36 3.85
CA SER A 170 -3.26 -0.91 5.16
C SER A 170 -4.55 -1.74 5.15
N VAL A 171 -5.59 -1.30 4.43
CA VAL A 171 -6.82 -2.10 4.28
C VAL A 171 -6.56 -3.43 3.58
N ILE A 172 -5.75 -3.42 2.52
CA ILE A 172 -5.41 -4.63 1.75
C ILE A 172 -4.53 -5.58 2.58
N GLU A 173 -3.57 -5.05 3.34
CA GLU A 173 -2.69 -5.86 4.20
C GLU A 173 -3.46 -6.57 5.31
N LEU A 174 -4.41 -5.87 5.95
CA LEU A 174 -5.32 -6.44 6.95
C LEU A 174 -6.32 -7.44 6.34
N GLY A 175 -6.66 -7.26 5.06
CA GLY A 175 -7.64 -8.06 4.33
C GLY A 175 -7.10 -9.28 3.60
N ARG A 176 -5.82 -9.68 3.77
CA ARG A 176 -5.13 -10.73 2.96
C ARG A 176 -5.72 -12.15 3.05
N TYR A 177 -6.79 -12.35 3.80
CA TYR A 177 -7.50 -13.62 3.90
C TYR A 177 -8.54 -13.77 2.78
N PRO A 178 -8.92 -15.00 2.38
CA PRO A 178 -10.00 -15.22 1.43
C PRO A 178 -11.35 -14.83 2.05
N LEU A 179 -11.92 -13.71 1.60
CA LEU A 179 -13.10 -13.09 2.20
C LEU A 179 -14.23 -12.90 1.18
N LYS A 180 -15.48 -12.97 1.64
CA LYS A 180 -16.64 -12.66 0.79
C LYS A 180 -16.94 -11.17 0.75
N GLU A 181 -16.79 -10.52 1.89
CA GLU A 181 -17.10 -9.12 2.13
C GLU A 181 -16.12 -8.55 3.15
N ILE A 182 -15.71 -7.32 2.91
CA ILE A 182 -14.87 -6.55 3.82
C ILE A 182 -15.64 -5.32 4.29
N VAL A 183 -15.59 -5.05 5.59
CA VAL A 183 -16.21 -3.89 6.22
C VAL A 183 -15.09 -3.05 6.81
N VAL A 184 -14.88 -1.85 6.25
CA VAL A 184 -13.88 -0.92 6.76
C VAL A 184 -14.58 0.10 7.65
N ILE A 185 -14.07 0.21 8.88
CA ILE A 185 -14.60 1.15 9.88
C ILE A 185 -13.51 2.14 10.24
N HIS A 186 -13.82 3.42 10.09
CA HIS A 186 -12.91 4.50 10.41
C HIS A 186 -13.69 5.67 11.00
N GLN A 187 -13.12 6.34 12.01
CA GLN A 187 -13.77 7.48 12.68
C GLN A 187 -13.81 8.74 11.80
N ASP A 188 -12.74 8.94 11.01
CA ASP A 188 -12.64 10.05 10.07
C ASP A 188 -13.42 9.79 8.77
N PRO A 189 -14.41 10.64 8.42
CA PRO A 189 -15.15 10.55 7.17
C PRO A 189 -14.31 10.84 5.92
N GLU A 190 -13.24 11.65 6.02
CA GLU A 190 -12.36 11.96 4.88
C GLU A 190 -11.59 10.70 4.47
N ALA A 191 -11.03 9.97 5.44
CA ALA A 191 -10.40 8.67 5.23
C ALA A 191 -11.33 7.66 4.54
N LEU A 192 -12.61 7.62 4.93
CA LEU A 192 -13.59 6.74 4.28
C LEU A 192 -13.86 7.17 2.84
N LYS A 193 -13.89 8.47 2.56
CA LYS A 193 -14.05 8.99 1.20
C LYS A 193 -12.86 8.62 0.31
N ASP A 194 -11.64 8.71 0.83
CA ASP A 194 -10.42 8.31 0.13
C ASP A 194 -10.47 6.82 -0.23
N ILE A 195 -10.76 5.96 0.75
CA ILE A 195 -10.89 4.50 0.53
C ILE A 195 -12.01 4.19 -0.46
N LYS A 196 -13.13 4.94 -0.41
CA LYS A 196 -14.23 4.80 -1.37
C LYS A 196 -13.80 5.13 -2.80
N SER A 197 -12.99 6.16 -2.99
CA SER A 197 -12.46 6.50 -4.33
C SER A 197 -11.55 5.42 -4.91
N LEU A 198 -10.90 4.65 -4.03
CA LEU A 198 -9.99 3.55 -4.35
C LEU A 198 -10.63 2.16 -4.21
N GLU A 199 -11.95 2.08 -4.01
CA GLU A 199 -12.67 0.84 -3.71
C GLU A 199 -12.44 -0.23 -4.79
N LYS A 200 -12.39 0.18 -6.06
CA LYS A 200 -12.13 -0.73 -7.19
C LYS A 200 -10.80 -1.47 -7.03
N TYR A 201 -9.74 -0.78 -6.61
CA TYR A 201 -8.43 -1.39 -6.40
C TYR A 201 -8.45 -2.38 -5.22
N VAL A 202 -9.17 -2.04 -4.14
CA VAL A 202 -9.33 -2.95 -2.98
C VAL A 202 -10.07 -4.23 -3.37
N ILE A 203 -11.15 -4.10 -4.15
CA ILE A 203 -11.94 -5.24 -4.65
C ILE A 203 -11.08 -6.16 -5.52
N GLU A 204 -10.33 -5.57 -6.46
CA GLU A 204 -9.49 -6.33 -7.40
C GLU A 204 -8.33 -7.03 -6.69
N GLU A 205 -7.67 -6.38 -5.71
CA GLU A 205 -6.51 -6.94 -5.01
C GLU A 205 -6.88 -8.01 -3.98
N LEU A 206 -7.99 -7.82 -3.25
CA LEU A 206 -8.46 -8.79 -2.26
C LEU A 206 -9.37 -9.87 -2.85
N ASN A 207 -9.79 -9.72 -4.10
CA ASN A 207 -10.77 -10.59 -4.77
C ASN A 207 -12.07 -10.76 -3.94
N VAL A 208 -12.52 -9.67 -3.31
CA VAL A 208 -13.74 -9.62 -2.49
C VAL A 208 -14.93 -9.17 -3.34
N ARG A 209 -16.15 -9.59 -3.00
CA ARG A 209 -17.34 -9.20 -3.79
C ARG A 209 -17.85 -7.80 -3.45
N LYS A 210 -17.62 -7.35 -2.21
CA LYS A 210 -18.22 -6.13 -1.68
C LYS A 210 -17.35 -5.52 -0.59
N VAL A 211 -17.17 -4.20 -0.67
CA VAL A 211 -16.57 -3.37 0.36
C VAL A 211 -17.70 -2.53 0.98
N THR A 212 -17.85 -2.60 2.30
CA THR A 212 -18.81 -1.76 3.03
C THR A 212 -18.04 -0.80 3.92
N LEU A 213 -18.30 0.49 3.78
CA LEU A 213 -17.68 1.54 4.59
C LEU A 213 -18.67 2.00 5.66
N SER A 214 -18.23 2.10 6.91
CA SER A 214 -19.09 2.55 8.00
C SER A 214 -18.32 3.34 9.06
N THR A 215 -18.98 4.28 9.72
CA THR A 215 -18.50 4.98 10.91
C THR A 215 -18.99 4.31 12.20
N ASP A 216 -20.01 3.46 12.11
CA ASP A 216 -20.80 3.02 13.26
C ASP A 216 -20.35 1.65 13.78
N LYS A 217 -19.45 1.65 14.77
CA LYS A 217 -18.95 0.42 15.43
C LYS A 217 -20.09 -0.44 16.01
N ASN A 218 -21.09 0.22 16.61
CA ASN A 218 -22.19 -0.44 17.31
C ASN A 218 -23.10 -1.26 16.39
N LYS A 219 -23.21 -0.87 15.11
CA LYS A 219 -24.06 -1.54 14.12
C LYS A 219 -23.58 -2.96 13.79
N TYR A 220 -22.29 -3.22 13.97
CA TYR A 220 -21.66 -4.51 13.66
C TYR A 220 -21.34 -5.33 14.93
N GLY A 221 -21.86 -4.94 16.11
CA GLY A 221 -21.66 -5.68 17.36
C GLY A 221 -20.22 -5.67 17.87
N ILE A 222 -19.45 -4.64 17.49
CA ILE A 222 -18.04 -4.52 17.83
C ILE A 222 -17.92 -3.95 19.24
N ARG A 223 -17.33 -4.72 20.16
CA ARG A 223 -16.93 -4.25 21.48
C ARG A 223 -15.42 -4.13 21.56
N LEU A 224 -14.95 -3.06 22.19
CA LEU A 224 -13.58 -2.96 22.66
C LEU A 224 -13.37 -3.96 23.79
N ARG A 225 -12.25 -4.66 23.74
CA ARG A 225 -11.73 -5.54 24.78
C ARG A 225 -10.29 -5.16 25.04
N ALA A 226 -9.94 -4.95 26.30
CA ALA A 226 -8.55 -4.75 26.67
C ALA A 226 -7.88 -6.11 26.89
N GLU A 227 -6.79 -6.36 26.15
CA GLU A 227 -5.83 -7.39 26.48
C GLU A 227 -4.66 -6.78 27.28
N PRO A 228 -4.42 -7.28 28.50
CA PRO A 228 -3.29 -6.83 29.31
C PRO A 228 -1.95 -7.25 28.69
N ASP A 229 -0.98 -6.33 28.58
CA ASP A 229 0.40 -6.74 28.26
C ASP A 229 1.04 -7.37 29.51
N ASN A 230 1.06 -8.70 29.52
CA ASN A 230 1.46 -9.49 30.67
C ASN A 230 2.87 -9.13 31.17
N VAL A 231 3.79 -8.77 30.27
CA VAL A 231 5.19 -8.50 30.62
C VAL A 231 5.35 -7.17 31.35
N VAL A 232 4.60 -6.15 30.92
CA VAL A 232 4.64 -4.79 31.49
C VAL A 232 3.85 -4.75 32.81
N LEU A 233 2.65 -5.34 32.80
CA LEU A 233 1.76 -5.38 33.96
C LEU A 233 2.32 -6.23 35.11
N GLU A 234 3.03 -7.33 34.84
CA GLU A 234 3.64 -8.16 35.90
C GLU A 234 4.73 -7.38 36.65
N LYS A 235 5.54 -6.58 35.94
CA LYS A 235 6.58 -5.73 36.55
C LYS A 235 6.00 -4.62 37.42
N ARG A 236 4.86 -4.03 37.03
CA ARG A 236 4.23 -2.90 37.73
C ARG A 236 3.29 -3.32 38.86
N LEU A 237 2.40 -4.28 38.63
CA LEU A 237 1.36 -4.65 39.59
C LEU A 237 1.77 -5.75 40.57
N LYS A 238 2.86 -6.49 40.32
CA LYS A 238 3.40 -7.55 41.20
C LYS A 238 2.29 -8.42 41.84
N GLY A 239 1.98 -8.20 43.12
CA GLY A 239 0.98 -8.96 43.89
C GLY A 239 -0.48 -8.74 43.47
N ALA A 240 -0.79 -7.61 42.82
CA ALA A 240 -2.13 -7.27 42.31
C ALA A 240 -2.36 -7.71 40.86
N PHE A 241 -1.40 -8.43 40.24
CA PHE A 241 -1.45 -8.82 38.82
C PHE A 241 -2.71 -9.61 38.43
N LYS A 242 -3.14 -10.59 39.26
CA LYS A 242 -4.35 -11.38 38.98
C LYS A 242 -5.64 -10.57 39.07
N ALA A 243 -5.70 -9.59 39.97
CA ALA A 243 -6.87 -8.73 40.13
C ALA A 243 -6.94 -7.71 38.99
N GLY A 244 -5.82 -7.04 38.69
CA GLY A 244 -5.69 -6.14 37.53
C GLY A 244 -5.99 -6.82 36.20
N MET A 245 -5.55 -8.07 35.97
CA MET A 245 -5.85 -8.81 34.74
C MET A 245 -7.35 -9.09 34.57
N THR A 246 -8.04 -9.42 35.67
CA THR A 246 -9.48 -9.67 35.68
C THR A 246 -10.25 -8.38 35.39
N SER A 247 -9.86 -7.30 36.07
CA SER A 247 -10.51 -6.01 35.97
C SER A 247 -10.28 -5.36 34.60
N ILE A 248 -9.08 -5.46 34.02
CA ILE A 248 -8.80 -5.04 32.63
C ILE A 248 -9.67 -5.82 31.63
N LYS A 249 -9.86 -7.13 31.83
CA LYS A 249 -10.70 -7.96 30.94
C LYS A 249 -12.21 -7.69 31.10
N GLN A 250 -12.63 -7.09 32.22
CA GLN A 250 -14.02 -6.76 32.52
C GLN A 250 -14.40 -5.31 32.17
N LEU A 251 -13.44 -4.47 31.75
CA LEU A 251 -13.70 -3.10 31.33
C LEU A 251 -14.76 -3.07 30.21
N SER A 252 -15.70 -2.15 30.35
CA SER A 252 -16.77 -1.94 29.38
C SER A 252 -16.24 -1.22 28.13
N SER A 253 -16.94 -1.38 27.01
CA SER A 253 -16.55 -0.73 25.76
C SER A 253 -16.56 0.79 25.85
N GLU A 254 -17.37 1.39 26.74
CA GLU A 254 -17.45 2.84 26.98
C GLU A 254 -16.22 3.36 27.74
N GLU A 255 -15.76 2.61 28.75
CA GLU A 255 -14.54 2.95 29.51
C GLU A 255 -13.28 2.84 28.65
N LEU A 256 -13.26 1.89 27.71
CA LEU A 256 -12.17 1.74 26.75
C LEU A 256 -12.18 2.84 25.68
N GLU A 257 -13.35 3.36 25.28
CA GLU A 257 -13.42 4.54 24.42
C GLU A 257 -12.99 5.83 25.14
N GLN A 258 -13.26 5.93 26.44
CA GLN A 258 -12.72 7.01 27.26
C GLN A 258 -11.20 6.90 27.38
N PHE A 259 -10.66 5.70 27.65
CA PHE A 259 -9.22 5.44 27.68
C PHE A 259 -8.53 5.82 26.36
N GLN A 260 -9.17 5.56 25.20
CA GLN A 260 -8.65 5.97 23.89
C GLN A 260 -8.53 7.50 23.73
N LYS A 261 -9.34 8.28 24.47
CA LYS A 261 -9.30 9.75 24.47
C LYS A 261 -8.40 10.34 25.56
N THR A 262 -8.40 9.76 26.76
CA THR A 262 -7.66 10.27 27.92
C THR A 262 -6.25 9.68 28.04
N ARG A 263 -5.95 8.56 27.38
CA ARG A 263 -4.69 7.77 27.45
C ARG A 263 -4.30 7.31 28.86
N THR A 264 -5.22 7.43 29.81
CA THR A 264 -5.05 7.05 31.21
C THR A 264 -6.36 6.50 31.73
N ILE A 265 -6.30 5.33 32.38
CA ILE A 265 -7.44 4.74 33.10
C ILE A 265 -6.97 4.26 34.45
N VAL A 266 -7.76 4.53 35.49
CA VAL A 266 -7.48 4.05 36.85
C VAL A 266 -8.27 2.76 37.06
N VAL A 267 -7.56 1.64 37.19
CA VAL A 267 -8.17 0.33 37.49
C VAL A 267 -7.63 -0.16 38.84
N GLU A 268 -8.53 -0.42 39.79
CA GLU A 268 -8.20 -0.85 41.16
C GLU A 268 -7.17 0.03 41.89
N GLY A 269 -7.22 1.35 41.66
CA GLY A 269 -6.32 2.32 42.31
C GLY A 269 -4.93 2.44 41.65
N HIS A 270 -4.72 1.80 40.49
CA HIS A 270 -3.50 1.92 39.71
C HIS A 270 -3.76 2.66 38.38
N GLU A 271 -2.93 3.66 38.08
CA GLU A 271 -2.93 4.37 36.80
C GLU A 271 -2.29 3.49 35.71
N LEU A 272 -3.11 3.07 34.76
CA LEU A 272 -2.71 2.36 33.55
C LEU A 272 -2.57 3.35 32.39
N HIS A 273 -1.50 3.17 31.63
CA HIS A 273 -1.13 3.93 30.45
C HIS A 273 -1.17 3.04 29.19
N ASP A 274 -0.95 3.64 28.02
CA ASP A 274 -0.91 2.93 26.71
C ASP A 274 0.04 1.72 26.68
N GLU A 275 1.11 1.73 27.49
CA GLU A 275 2.08 0.63 27.57
C GLU A 275 1.55 -0.60 28.32
N ASP A 276 0.51 -0.43 29.14
CA ASP A 276 -0.01 -1.49 30.01
C ASP A 276 -1.17 -2.27 29.35
N ILE A 277 -1.91 -1.62 28.44
CA ILE A 277 -3.14 -2.16 27.85
C ILE A 277 -3.06 -2.18 26.34
N ARG A 278 -3.26 -3.36 25.73
CA ARG A 278 -3.52 -3.48 24.30
C ARG A 278 -5.03 -3.51 24.05
N LEU A 279 -5.54 -2.53 23.30
CA LEU A 279 -6.93 -2.52 22.89
C LEU A 279 -7.12 -3.47 21.69
N MET A 280 -8.04 -4.41 21.83
CA MET A 280 -8.49 -5.30 20.77
C MET A 280 -9.99 -5.12 20.52
N TYR A 281 -10.43 -5.39 19.30
CA TYR A 281 -11.86 -5.37 18.96
C TYR A 281 -12.38 -6.81 18.89
N THR A 282 -13.50 -7.10 19.54
CA THR A 282 -14.13 -8.43 19.55
C THR A 282 -15.62 -8.34 19.25
N PHE A 283 -16.19 -9.40 18.69
CA PHE A 283 -17.61 -9.47 18.34
C PHE A 283 -18.45 -10.06 19.47
N ASP A 284 -19.65 -9.50 19.69
CA ASP A 284 -20.67 -10.12 20.52
C ASP A 284 -21.39 -11.23 19.72
N GLN A 285 -21.24 -12.50 20.11
CA GLN A 285 -21.90 -13.63 19.45
C GLN A 285 -23.44 -13.62 19.60
N ALA A 286 -23.99 -12.66 20.36
CA ALA A 286 -25.41 -12.60 20.73
C ALA A 286 -26.33 -11.96 19.67
N THR A 287 -25.81 -11.12 18.77
CA THR A 287 -26.61 -10.58 17.65
C THR A 287 -26.66 -11.60 16.51
N GLY A 288 -27.72 -12.41 16.49
CA GLY A 288 -27.96 -13.54 15.58
C GLY A 288 -28.05 -13.21 14.08
N GLY A 289 -26.96 -12.72 13.50
CA GLY A 289 -26.68 -12.83 12.08
C GLY A 289 -25.66 -13.95 11.86
N THR A 290 -25.95 -14.88 10.95
CA THR A 290 -25.11 -16.03 10.53
C THR A 290 -23.82 -15.60 9.79
N ALA A 291 -23.08 -14.64 10.33
CA ALA A 291 -21.92 -14.02 9.73
C ALA A 291 -20.78 -13.93 10.75
N GLN A 292 -19.89 -14.92 10.76
CA GLN A 292 -18.62 -14.80 11.47
C GLN A 292 -17.77 -13.73 10.79
N PHE A 293 -17.67 -12.57 11.42
CA PHE A 293 -16.69 -11.55 11.07
C PHE A 293 -15.48 -11.72 12.00
N GLU A 294 -14.27 -11.59 11.47
CA GLU A 294 -13.04 -11.51 12.24
C GLU A 294 -12.45 -10.10 12.15
N ALA A 295 -12.07 -9.58 13.31
CA ALA A 295 -11.51 -8.24 13.45
C ALA A 295 -10.00 -8.31 13.34
N HIS A 296 -9.43 -7.61 12.38
CA HIS A 296 -7.99 -7.46 12.27
C HIS A 296 -7.66 -5.99 12.55
N SER A 297 -7.00 -5.74 13.68
CA SER A 297 -6.46 -4.44 14.07
C SER A 297 -4.99 -4.63 14.45
N ASP A 298 -4.07 -4.34 13.54
CA ASP A 298 -2.65 -4.50 13.83
C ASP A 298 -2.10 -3.22 14.47
N ALA A 299 -1.67 -3.32 15.74
CA ALA A 299 -1.10 -2.20 16.48
C ALA A 299 0.27 -1.75 15.93
N GLN A 300 0.97 -2.59 15.14
CA GLN A 300 2.30 -2.29 14.59
C GLN A 300 2.31 -1.51 13.28
N VAL A 301 1.22 -1.56 12.49
CA VAL A 301 1.09 -0.79 11.22
C VAL A 301 0.62 0.66 11.49
N ASN A 302 0.26 0.97 12.73
CA ASN A 302 -0.50 2.15 13.14
C ASN A 302 0.29 3.44 13.37
N GLU A 303 1.60 3.52 13.08
CA GLU A 303 2.31 4.81 13.18
C GLU A 303 1.84 5.82 12.11
N MET A 304 1.28 5.35 10.99
CA MET A 304 0.87 6.22 9.88
C MET A 304 -0.61 6.61 9.89
N ILE A 305 -1.50 5.79 10.48
CA ILE A 305 -2.95 6.05 10.54
C ILE A 305 -3.54 5.55 11.87
N PRO A 306 -3.79 6.42 12.85
CA PRO A 306 -4.46 6.00 14.08
C PRO A 306 -5.93 5.64 13.81
N ASN A 307 -6.37 4.50 14.37
CA ASN A 307 -7.78 4.05 14.41
C ASN A 307 -8.39 3.44 13.12
N LEU A 308 -7.59 3.00 12.14
CA LEU A 308 -8.11 2.21 11.02
C LEU A 308 -8.47 0.80 11.47
N GLN A 309 -9.72 0.39 11.22
CA GLN A 309 -10.21 -0.95 11.56
C GLN A 309 -10.79 -1.63 10.33
N VAL A 310 -10.37 -2.87 10.10
CA VAL A 310 -10.81 -3.67 8.97
C VAL A 310 -11.43 -4.95 9.51
N PHE A 311 -12.70 -5.14 9.18
CA PHE A 311 -13.47 -6.30 9.60
C PHE A 311 -13.76 -7.17 8.39
N CYS A 312 -13.48 -8.45 8.55
CA CYS A 312 -13.38 -9.37 7.44
C CYS A 312 -14.45 -10.47 7.64
N ARG A 313 -15.38 -10.63 6.69
CA ARG A 313 -16.35 -11.74 6.75
C ARG A 313 -15.73 -12.99 6.14
N MET A 314 -15.34 -13.93 7.00
CA MET A 314 -14.75 -15.19 6.56
C MET A 314 -15.80 -16.15 6.00
N TYR A 315 -15.33 -17.11 5.20
CA TYR A 315 -16.11 -18.31 4.89
C TYR A 315 -16.41 -19.01 6.22
N SER A 316 -17.69 -19.25 6.53
CA SER A 316 -18.02 -20.14 7.63
C SER A 316 -17.33 -21.47 7.34
N THR A 317 -16.42 -21.89 8.20
CA THR A 317 -15.90 -23.25 8.22
C THR A 317 -17.07 -24.22 8.37
N LEU A 318 -17.48 -24.81 7.26
CA LEU A 318 -18.26 -26.03 7.20
C LEU A 318 -17.65 -26.88 6.07
N GLN A 319 -17.01 -27.97 6.49
CA GLN A 319 -16.41 -29.06 5.71
C GLN A 319 -15.26 -28.72 4.73
N CYS A 320 -14.02 -28.83 5.23
CA CYS A 320 -13.01 -29.62 4.51
C CYS A 320 -12.79 -30.91 5.30
N ALA A 321 -13.67 -31.88 5.07
CA ALA A 321 -13.33 -33.28 5.16
C ALA A 321 -12.94 -33.75 3.74
N VAL A 322 -11.91 -34.58 3.68
CA VAL A 322 -11.24 -35.22 2.52
C VAL A 322 -10.12 -34.41 1.89
#